data_AF-A0A7C6FN14-F1
#
_entry.id   AF-A0A7C6FN14-F1
#
_cell.length_a   1.000
_cell.length_b   1.000
_cell.length_c   1.000
_cell.angle_alpha   90.00
_cell.angle_beta   90.00
_cell.angle_gamma   90.00
#
_symmetry.space_group_name_H-M   'P 1'
#
loop_
_entity.id
_entity.type
_entity.pdbx_description
1 polymer ?
#
loop_
_entity_poly.entity_id
_entity_poly.type
_entity_poly.pdbx_seq_one_letter_code
_entity_poly.pdbx_strand_id
1 'polypeptide(L)'
;MGLSPKYNQNNHIGEKGETKKVKKPKSRAIGYIAVLVLFLLLVIVVINSSSKDKKDSNKINGTVEIGQEARLFHKDGGLLPVGIDVNSLKELNKALIAKDEAGIKELERSGRITTVMNNTRVLVLDKTIFYTEVRILEGLDYQKKYWIPSEWVVPLEEKPLISIDQNISVLNYEIIEKSDYSLAGIQRMGYTVLLNIDFLPTEELMKSTANEIWKKYGGNWNEFSVWLCMPETDSERYGIATFNKNGMVSFTVNDIALYDTKWSDKKLNIP
;
A
#
# COMPACT_ATOMS: atom_id res chain seq x y z
N MET A 1 81.87 -73.39 8.30
CA MET A 1 82.88 -72.35 7.98
C MET A 1 82.14 -71.04 7.79
N GLY A 2 82.10 -70.22 8.83
CA GLY A 2 81.53 -68.87 8.78
C GLY A 2 82.64 -67.85 8.82
N LEU A 3 82.49 -66.76 8.08
CA LEU A 3 83.27 -65.54 8.24
C LEU A 3 82.40 -64.34 7.83
N SER A 4 82.14 -63.49 8.82
CA SER A 4 81.65 -62.11 8.70
C SER A 4 82.79 -61.18 8.20
N PRO A 5 82.67 -59.85 8.37
CA PRO A 5 81.95 -58.88 7.55
C PRO A 5 82.94 -57.92 6.85
N LYS A 6 82.48 -57.01 5.98
CA LYS A 6 83.35 -55.94 5.45
C LYS A 6 82.88 -54.54 5.81
N TYR A 7 83.91 -53.77 6.17
CA TYR A 7 83.95 -52.49 6.83
C TYR A 7 84.16 -51.35 5.81
N ASN A 8 83.87 -50.17 6.31
CA ASN A 8 83.79 -48.83 5.73
C ASN A 8 85.14 -48.24 5.26
N GLN A 9 85.13 -47.28 4.32
CA GLN A 9 85.73 -45.91 4.42
C GLN A 9 86.31 -45.31 3.12
N ASN A 10 85.91 -44.04 2.90
CA ASN A 10 86.67 -42.89 2.33
C ASN A 10 87.04 -42.93 0.83
N ASN A 11 87.18 -41.84 0.06
CA ASN A 11 86.99 -40.39 0.19
C ASN A 11 87.11 -39.78 -1.23
N HIS A 12 86.54 -38.58 -1.42
CA HIS A 12 86.92 -37.46 -2.31
C HIS A 12 87.54 -37.66 -3.71
N ILE A 13 86.98 -36.90 -4.68
CA ILE A 13 87.55 -35.94 -5.67
C ILE A 13 86.33 -35.59 -6.55
N GLY A 14 85.87 -34.36 -6.84
CA GLY A 14 86.48 -33.05 -6.94
C GLY A 14 86.10 -32.51 -8.32
N GLU A 15 85.22 -31.50 -8.43
CA GLU A 15 85.23 -30.59 -9.59
C GLU A 15 84.41 -29.32 -9.34
N LYS A 16 85.02 -28.19 -9.73
CA LYS A 16 84.49 -26.83 -9.69
C LYS A 16 83.61 -26.61 -10.91
N GLY A 17 82.47 -25.94 -10.73
CA GLY A 17 81.64 -25.48 -11.84
C GLY A 17 80.63 -24.42 -11.40
N GLU A 18 80.99 -23.16 -11.65
CA GLU A 18 80.10 -22.03 -11.98
C GLU A 18 78.98 -21.59 -11.01
N THR A 19 79.11 -20.34 -10.56
CA THR A 19 78.13 -19.58 -9.82
C THR A 19 76.83 -19.34 -10.62
N LYS A 20 75.75 -20.03 -10.27
CA LYS A 20 74.38 -19.58 -10.56
C LYS A 20 73.79 -18.89 -9.33
N LYS A 21 73.51 -17.58 -9.45
CA LYS A 21 72.67 -16.82 -8.52
C LYS A 21 71.27 -17.47 -8.44
N VAL A 22 71.02 -18.27 -7.41
CA VAL A 22 69.66 -18.73 -7.10
C VAL A 22 68.95 -17.63 -6.31
N LYS A 23 67.98 -16.98 -6.97
CA LYS A 23 67.02 -16.09 -6.32
C LYS A 23 66.31 -16.88 -5.21
N LYS A 24 66.40 -16.41 -3.95
CA LYS A 24 65.53 -16.86 -2.85
C LYS A 24 64.06 -16.85 -3.33
N PRO A 25 63.26 -17.90 -3.06
CA PRO A 25 61.83 -17.84 -3.32
C PRO A 25 61.23 -16.74 -2.45
N LYS A 26 60.90 -15.60 -3.08
CA LYS A 26 60.17 -14.51 -2.46
C LYS A 26 58.75 -15.00 -2.16
N SER A 27 58.57 -15.44 -0.92
CA SER A 27 57.35 -15.32 -0.09
C SER A 27 56.02 -15.16 -0.84
N ARG A 28 55.49 -16.26 -1.41
CA ARG A 28 54.08 -16.32 -1.80
C ARG A 28 53.12 -16.36 -0.59
N ALA A 29 53.62 -16.68 0.60
CA ALA A 29 52.83 -16.70 1.84
C ALA A 29 52.31 -15.32 2.27
N ILE A 30 53.03 -14.23 1.95
CA ILE A 30 52.61 -12.86 2.31
C ILE A 30 51.37 -12.44 1.50
N GLY A 31 51.26 -12.90 0.25
CA GLY A 31 50.09 -12.63 -0.59
C GLY A 31 48.81 -13.25 -0.03
N TYR A 32 48.88 -14.50 0.44
CA TYR A 32 47.72 -15.17 1.04
C TYR A 32 47.31 -14.53 2.36
N ILE A 33 48.26 -14.13 3.21
CA ILE A 33 47.96 -13.41 4.45
C ILE A 33 47.30 -12.07 4.15
N ALA A 34 47.79 -11.32 3.14
CA ALA A 34 47.18 -10.06 2.74
C ALA A 34 45.75 -10.23 2.21
N VAL A 35 45.48 -11.28 1.41
CA VAL A 35 44.14 -11.58 0.89
C VAL A 35 43.19 -12.03 2.01
N LEU A 36 43.67 -12.82 2.97
CA LEU A 36 42.86 -13.30 4.09
C LEU A 36 42.52 -12.17 5.07
N VAL A 37 43.47 -11.26 5.32
CA VAL A 37 43.22 -10.02 6.09
C VAL A 37 42.23 -9.12 5.36
N LEU A 38 42.35 -8.96 4.03
CA LEU A 38 41.40 -8.18 3.24
C LEU A 38 39.99 -8.78 3.26
N PHE A 39 39.88 -10.11 3.19
CA PHE A 39 38.60 -10.82 3.26
C PHE A 39 37.96 -10.68 4.65
N LEU A 40 38.75 -10.81 5.73
CA LEU A 40 38.28 -10.57 7.09
C LEU A 40 37.81 -9.12 7.29
N LEU A 41 38.52 -8.14 6.73
CA LEU A 41 38.09 -6.74 6.76
C LEU A 41 36.78 -6.52 6.00
N LEU A 42 36.57 -7.17 4.85
CA LEU A 42 35.31 -7.11 4.12
C LEU A 42 34.16 -7.75 4.90
N VAL A 43 34.40 -8.88 5.57
CA VAL A 43 33.39 -9.53 6.42
C VAL A 43 33.03 -8.63 7.61
N ILE A 44 34.01 -7.97 8.25
CA ILE A 44 33.76 -7.00 9.33
C ILE A 44 32.95 -5.79 8.80
N VAL A 45 33.23 -5.30 7.60
CA VAL A 45 32.45 -4.21 6.96
C VAL A 45 31.02 -4.65 6.69
N VAL A 46 30.79 -5.88 6.23
CA VAL A 46 29.45 -6.42 5.98
C VAL A 46 28.67 -6.67 7.28
N ILE A 47 29.33 -7.19 8.33
CA ILE A 47 28.70 -7.40 9.64
C ILE A 47 28.39 -6.06 10.32
N ASN A 48 29.30 -5.08 10.24
CA ASN A 48 29.04 -3.71 10.73
C ASN A 48 28.06 -2.93 9.85
N SER A 49 27.86 -3.34 8.60
CA SER A 49 26.79 -2.80 7.73
C SER A 49 25.41 -3.37 8.08
N SER A 50 25.33 -4.42 8.91
CA SER A 50 24.09 -5.08 9.29
C SER A 50 23.70 -4.87 10.77
N SER A 51 24.16 -3.77 11.37
CA SER A 51 23.73 -3.36 12.71
C SER A 51 23.63 -1.83 12.85
N LYS A 52 22.63 -1.24 12.17
CA LYS A 52 22.06 0.03 12.59
C LYS A 52 20.55 0.01 12.40
N ASP A 53 19.86 -0.35 13.48
CA ASP A 53 18.56 0.26 13.78
C ASP A 53 18.75 1.78 13.86
N LYS A 54 18.07 2.51 12.98
CA LYS A 54 17.60 3.87 13.25
C LYS A 54 16.29 4.15 12.55
N LYS A 55 15.25 4.29 13.39
CA LYS A 55 14.02 5.04 13.17
C LYS A 55 14.29 6.44 12.58
N ASP A 56 13.41 6.78 11.66
CA ASP A 56 12.83 8.08 11.30
C ASP A 56 13.73 9.27 10.95
N SER A 57 13.74 9.62 9.67
CA SER A 57 13.36 10.98 9.23
C SER A 57 13.07 11.02 7.73
N ASN A 58 11.79 11.25 7.43
CA ASN A 58 11.17 11.88 6.28
C ASN A 58 11.99 11.99 4.96
N LYS A 59 11.80 10.99 4.11
CA LYS A 59 11.80 11.14 2.64
C LYS A 59 10.81 10.13 2.08
N ILE A 60 9.60 10.57 1.74
CA ILE A 60 8.58 9.74 1.08
C ILE A 60 9.04 9.49 -0.36
N ASN A 61 10.02 8.61 -0.51
CA ASN A 61 10.47 8.00 -1.76
C ASN A 61 10.74 6.51 -1.47
N GLY A 62 9.78 5.85 -0.79
CA GLY A 62 9.87 4.43 -0.50
C GLY A 62 9.46 3.63 -1.72
N THR A 63 10.40 2.92 -2.34
CA THR A 63 10.06 1.85 -3.28
C THR A 63 9.42 0.71 -2.49
N VAL A 64 8.24 0.24 -2.89
CA VAL A 64 7.59 -0.93 -2.26
C VAL A 64 8.21 -2.21 -2.77
N GLU A 65 8.71 -3.06 -1.89
CA GLU A 65 9.37 -4.33 -2.24
C GLU A 65 8.40 -5.52 -2.32
N ILE A 66 8.84 -6.60 -2.97
CA ILE A 66 8.09 -7.86 -3.04
C ILE A 66 7.85 -8.41 -1.62
N GLY A 67 6.62 -8.86 -1.36
CA GLY A 67 6.18 -9.37 -0.06
C GLY A 67 5.71 -8.27 0.90
N GLN A 68 5.82 -6.99 0.54
CA GLN A 68 5.26 -5.90 1.34
C GLN A 68 3.81 -5.62 0.97
N GLU A 69 3.03 -5.19 1.97
CA GLU A 69 1.74 -4.58 1.71
C GLU A 69 1.92 -3.14 1.20
N ALA A 70 1.00 -2.73 0.33
CA ALA A 70 1.00 -1.46 -0.36
C ALA A 70 -0.43 -0.94 -0.51
N ARG A 71 -0.55 0.26 -1.10
CA ARG A 71 -1.83 0.84 -1.51
C ARG A 71 -1.79 1.17 -2.99
N LEU A 72 -2.91 0.97 -3.67
CA LEU A 72 -3.09 1.50 -5.02
C LEU A 72 -3.41 2.98 -4.95
N PHE A 73 -2.70 3.80 -5.70
CA PHE A 73 -2.94 5.23 -5.77
C PHE A 73 -2.76 5.77 -7.18
N HIS A 74 -3.81 6.40 -7.71
CA HIS A 74 -3.74 7.29 -8.86
C HIS A 74 -4.35 8.65 -8.54
N LYS A 75 -3.77 9.72 -9.09
CA LYS A 75 -4.20 11.11 -8.82
C LYS A 75 -5.63 11.41 -9.25
N ASP A 76 -6.13 10.72 -10.27
CA ASP A 76 -7.46 10.97 -10.84
C ASP A 76 -8.57 10.26 -10.05
N GLY A 77 -8.22 9.46 -9.03
CA GLY A 77 -9.22 8.80 -8.19
C GLY A 77 -9.91 7.62 -8.85
N GLY A 78 -11.04 7.20 -8.25
CA GLY A 78 -12.02 6.32 -8.87
C GLY A 78 -11.59 4.88 -9.11
N LEU A 79 -12.02 4.32 -10.25
CA LEU A 79 -11.76 2.94 -10.66
C LEU A 79 -10.51 2.88 -11.54
N LEU A 80 -9.53 2.08 -11.11
CA LEU A 80 -8.28 1.86 -11.80
C LEU A 80 -8.39 0.64 -12.71
N PRO A 81 -8.20 0.77 -14.03
CA PRO A 81 -8.19 -0.39 -14.91
C PRO A 81 -6.88 -1.17 -14.71
N VAL A 82 -7.00 -2.47 -14.46
CA VAL A 82 -5.88 -3.38 -14.16
C VAL A 82 -5.93 -4.59 -15.11
N GLY A 83 -4.77 -5.18 -15.41
CA GLY A 83 -4.69 -6.38 -16.24
C GLY A 83 -4.81 -7.66 -15.43
N ILE A 84 -5.48 -8.68 -15.96
CA ILE A 84 -5.45 -10.03 -15.38
C ILE A 84 -4.04 -10.65 -15.52
N ASP A 85 -3.32 -10.26 -16.56
CA ASP A 85 -1.94 -10.62 -16.84
C ASP A 85 -1.14 -9.41 -17.38
N VAL A 86 0.18 -9.54 -17.38
CA VAL A 86 1.10 -8.46 -17.78
C VAL A 86 0.94 -8.04 -19.25
N ASN A 87 0.54 -8.93 -20.15
CA ASN A 87 0.33 -8.60 -21.57
C ASN A 87 -0.96 -7.81 -21.75
N SER A 88 -2.01 -8.20 -21.04
CA SER A 88 -3.27 -7.47 -21.02
C SER A 88 -3.09 -6.04 -20.47
N LEU A 89 -2.26 -5.84 -19.44
CA LEU A 89 -1.90 -4.50 -18.96
C LEU A 89 -1.09 -3.69 -19.98
N LYS A 90 -0.14 -4.31 -20.69
CA LYS A 90 0.63 -3.64 -21.76
C LYS A 90 -0.28 -3.16 -22.89
N GLU A 91 -1.26 -3.98 -23.28
CA GLU A 91 -2.24 -3.60 -24.30
C GLU A 91 -3.16 -2.47 -23.82
N LEU A 92 -3.61 -2.53 -22.56
CA LEU A 92 -4.35 -1.44 -21.94
C LEU A 92 -3.56 -0.12 -22.00
N ASN A 93 -2.29 -0.13 -21.60
CA ASN A 93 -1.46 1.09 -21.64
C ASN A 93 -1.30 1.64 -23.06
N LYS A 94 -1.13 0.77 -24.07
CA LYS A 94 -1.10 1.21 -25.47
C LYS A 94 -2.42 1.86 -25.88
N ALA A 95 -3.55 1.26 -25.52
CA ALA A 95 -4.88 1.79 -25.85
C ALA A 95 -5.15 3.12 -25.14
N LEU A 96 -4.76 3.27 -23.87
CA LEU A 96 -4.85 4.53 -23.11
C LEU A 96 -4.02 5.65 -23.75
N ILE A 97 -2.77 5.36 -24.15
CA ILE A 97 -1.90 6.34 -24.83
C ILE A 97 -2.48 6.75 -26.20
N ALA A 98 -3.01 5.79 -26.94
CA ALA A 98 -3.61 6.02 -28.26
C ALA A 98 -5.03 6.63 -28.19
N LYS A 99 -5.63 6.73 -26.99
CA LYS A 99 -7.04 7.08 -26.77
C LYS A 99 -8.00 6.17 -27.56
N ASP A 100 -7.66 4.89 -27.63
CA ASP A 100 -8.45 3.86 -28.31
C ASP A 100 -9.52 3.29 -27.38
N GLU A 101 -10.65 3.99 -27.28
CA GLU A 101 -11.78 3.57 -26.45
C GLU A 101 -12.37 2.22 -26.87
N ALA A 102 -12.35 1.91 -28.17
CA ALA A 102 -12.85 0.64 -28.68
C ALA A 102 -11.95 -0.53 -28.24
N GLY A 103 -10.63 -0.34 -28.31
CA GLY A 103 -9.64 -1.29 -27.81
C GLY A 103 -9.77 -1.54 -26.31
N ILE A 104 -9.98 -0.48 -25.50
CA ILE A 104 -10.20 -0.62 -24.05
C ILE A 104 -11.48 -1.43 -23.77
N LYS A 105 -12.58 -1.11 -24.46
CA LYS A 105 -13.86 -1.85 -24.29
C LYS A 105 -13.74 -3.32 -24.69
N GLU A 106 -12.99 -3.65 -25.73
CA GLU A 106 -12.79 -5.05 -26.12
C GLU A 106 -11.92 -5.81 -25.11
N LEU A 107 -10.90 -5.16 -24.54
CA LEU A 107 -10.11 -5.74 -23.44
C LEU A 107 -10.98 -6.02 -22.20
N GLU A 108 -11.90 -5.10 -21.88
CA GLU A 108 -12.84 -5.27 -20.77
C GLU A 108 -13.83 -6.41 -21.06
N ARG A 109 -14.45 -6.41 -22.25
CA ARG A 109 -15.45 -7.41 -22.65
C ARG A 109 -14.87 -8.82 -22.73
N SER A 110 -13.61 -8.94 -23.12
CA SER A 110 -12.88 -10.21 -23.16
C SER A 110 -12.39 -10.68 -21.78
N GLY A 111 -12.60 -9.87 -20.73
CA GLY A 111 -12.16 -10.17 -19.36
C GLY A 111 -10.65 -10.11 -19.17
N ARG A 112 -9.92 -9.48 -20.09
CA ARG A 112 -8.46 -9.32 -20.05
C ARG A 112 -8.03 -8.19 -19.13
N ILE A 113 -8.92 -7.22 -18.94
CA ILE A 113 -8.79 -6.18 -17.92
C ILE A 113 -10.04 -6.17 -17.03
N THR A 114 -9.88 -5.65 -15.83
CA THR A 114 -10.96 -5.34 -14.90
C THR A 114 -10.65 -4.01 -14.21
N THR A 115 -11.50 -3.59 -13.28
CA THR A 115 -11.30 -2.38 -12.49
C THR A 115 -11.14 -2.71 -11.00
N VAL A 116 -10.23 -2.01 -10.34
CA VAL A 116 -10.03 -2.05 -8.88
C VAL A 116 -10.14 -0.64 -8.34
N MET A 117 -10.75 -0.47 -7.17
CA MET A 117 -10.91 0.83 -6.54
C MET A 117 -9.54 1.45 -6.20
N ASN A 118 -9.42 2.75 -6.40
CA ASN A 118 -8.28 3.51 -5.88
C ASN A 118 -8.21 3.36 -4.34
N ASN A 119 -7.03 3.53 -3.75
CA ASN A 119 -6.77 3.31 -2.33
C ASN A 119 -6.94 1.88 -1.81
N THR A 120 -7.17 0.89 -2.67
CA THR A 120 -7.22 -0.53 -2.27
C THR A 120 -5.89 -0.99 -1.70
N ARG A 121 -5.93 -1.69 -0.55
CA ARG A 121 -4.77 -2.39 0.03
C ARG A 121 -4.43 -3.65 -0.74
N VAL A 122 -3.14 -3.82 -0.98
CA VAL A 122 -2.62 -4.93 -1.80
C VAL A 122 -1.34 -5.51 -1.21
N LEU A 123 -1.06 -6.77 -1.49
CA LEU A 123 0.24 -7.40 -1.24
C LEU A 123 1.02 -7.46 -2.55
N VAL A 124 2.26 -6.97 -2.56
CA VAL A 124 3.14 -7.06 -3.73
C VAL A 124 3.64 -8.49 -3.88
N LEU A 125 3.35 -9.11 -5.02
CA LEU A 125 3.74 -10.49 -5.32
C LEU A 125 4.95 -10.58 -6.24
N ASP A 126 5.02 -9.71 -7.25
CA ASP A 126 6.12 -9.68 -8.21
C ASP A 126 6.29 -8.27 -8.80
N LYS A 127 7.47 -7.97 -9.34
CA LYS A 127 7.81 -6.66 -9.90
C LYS A 127 8.62 -6.79 -11.18
N THR A 128 8.28 -5.95 -12.14
CA THR A 128 9.10 -5.62 -13.31
C THR A 128 9.51 -4.15 -13.24
N ILE A 129 10.15 -3.64 -14.30
CA ILE A 129 10.55 -2.23 -14.36
C ILE A 129 9.33 -1.29 -14.37
N PHE A 130 8.20 -1.72 -14.94
CA PHE A 130 7.03 -0.87 -15.16
C PHE A 130 5.73 -1.41 -14.54
N TYR A 131 5.70 -2.69 -14.21
CA TYR A 131 4.49 -3.37 -13.78
C TYR A 131 4.73 -4.18 -12.52
N THR A 132 3.74 -4.19 -11.65
CA THR A 132 3.75 -4.93 -10.39
C THR A 132 2.57 -5.90 -10.38
N GLU A 133 2.83 -7.17 -10.07
CA GLU A 133 1.76 -8.11 -9.75
C GLU A 133 1.40 -7.94 -8.27
N VAL A 134 0.12 -7.75 -8.00
CA VAL A 134 -0.39 -7.57 -6.65
C VAL A 134 -1.53 -8.53 -6.36
N ARG A 135 -1.69 -8.86 -5.08
CA ARG A 135 -2.90 -9.52 -4.55
C ARG A 135 -3.74 -8.52 -3.81
N ILE A 136 -5.03 -8.47 -4.12
CA ILE A 136 -5.99 -7.61 -3.43
C ILE A 136 -6.25 -8.14 -2.01
N LEU A 137 -6.20 -7.26 -1.01
CA LEU A 137 -6.36 -7.59 0.41
C LEU A 137 -7.69 -7.13 1.01
N GLU A 138 -8.57 -6.50 0.23
CA GLU A 138 -9.88 -6.03 0.68
C GLU A 138 -10.88 -5.85 -0.48
N GLY A 139 -12.16 -5.67 -0.15
CA GLY A 139 -13.23 -5.44 -1.14
C GLY A 139 -13.63 -6.69 -1.94
N LEU A 140 -14.39 -6.46 -3.02
CA LEU A 140 -15.01 -7.52 -3.84
C LEU A 140 -14.01 -8.45 -4.54
N ASP A 141 -12.80 -7.96 -4.75
CA ASP A 141 -11.73 -8.69 -5.41
C ASP A 141 -10.73 -9.32 -4.43
N TYR A 142 -11.10 -9.44 -3.15
CA TYR A 142 -10.28 -10.07 -2.11
C TYR A 142 -9.62 -11.37 -2.59
N GLN A 143 -8.30 -11.47 -2.39
CA GLN A 143 -7.42 -12.58 -2.78
C GLN A 143 -7.19 -12.76 -4.28
N LYS A 144 -7.84 -12.00 -5.16
CA LYS A 144 -7.54 -12.00 -6.59
C LYS A 144 -6.21 -11.30 -6.87
N LYS A 145 -5.62 -11.63 -8.01
CA LYS A 145 -4.32 -11.11 -8.45
C LYS A 145 -4.46 -10.32 -9.73
N TYR A 146 -3.76 -9.20 -9.81
CA TYR A 146 -3.75 -8.34 -10.99
C TYR A 146 -2.37 -7.75 -11.24
N TRP A 147 -2.13 -7.41 -12.50
CA TRP A 147 -0.99 -6.62 -12.93
C TRP A 147 -1.38 -5.16 -13.03
N ILE A 148 -0.57 -4.29 -12.43
CA ILE A 148 -0.83 -2.86 -12.28
C ILE A 148 0.43 -2.06 -12.65
N PRO A 149 0.33 -0.85 -13.20
CA PRO A 149 1.48 0.03 -13.37
C PRO A 149 2.19 0.26 -12.03
N SER A 150 3.51 0.08 -12.00
CA SER A 150 4.29 0.12 -10.75
C SER A 150 4.21 1.49 -10.07
N GLU A 151 3.98 2.56 -10.82
CA GLU A 151 3.81 3.92 -10.31
C GLU A 151 2.52 4.10 -9.49
N TRP A 152 1.54 3.19 -9.61
CA TRP A 152 0.32 3.22 -8.79
C TRP A 152 0.48 2.45 -7.48
N VAL A 153 1.57 1.69 -7.31
CA VAL A 153 1.82 0.93 -6.09
C VAL A 153 2.67 1.78 -5.16
N VAL A 154 1.99 2.45 -4.23
CA VAL A 154 2.64 3.30 -3.23
C VAL A 154 2.75 2.56 -1.90
N PRO A 155 3.78 2.85 -1.07
CA PRO A 155 3.88 2.25 0.25
C PRO A 155 2.57 2.39 1.02
N LEU A 156 2.23 1.38 1.83
CA LEU A 156 1.36 1.65 2.95
C LEU A 156 2.06 2.71 3.77
N GLU A 157 1.56 3.93 3.70
CA GLU A 157 1.85 4.91 4.72
C GLU A 157 1.50 4.25 6.07
N GLU A 158 2.51 3.86 6.86
CA GLU A 158 2.36 3.74 8.30
C GLU A 158 2.02 5.15 8.75
N LYS A 159 0.73 5.51 8.68
CA LYS A 159 0.20 6.86 8.88
C LYS A 159 1.26 7.86 9.38
N PRO A 160 1.93 8.64 8.51
CA PRO A 160 1.67 10.04 8.71
C PRO A 160 0.16 10.16 8.48
N LEU A 161 -0.56 10.58 9.50
CA LEU A 161 -1.83 11.23 9.30
C LEU A 161 -1.61 12.31 8.22
N ILE A 162 -1.73 11.97 6.92
CA ILE A 162 -1.94 12.97 5.90
C ILE A 162 -3.26 13.57 6.30
N SER A 163 -3.11 14.80 6.77
CA SER A 163 -4.15 15.72 7.10
C SER A 163 -5.14 15.83 5.93
N ILE A 164 -6.19 15.00 5.92
CA ILE A 164 -7.53 15.59 6.01
C ILE A 164 -7.36 16.48 7.23
N ASP A 165 -7.14 17.79 7.01
CA ASP A 165 -6.71 18.78 8.01
C ASP A 165 -6.89 18.20 9.42
N GLN A 166 -5.81 17.89 10.17
CA GLN A 166 -5.90 17.11 11.42
C GLN A 166 -6.80 17.79 12.50
N ASN A 167 -7.48 18.87 12.14
CA ASN A 167 -8.58 19.52 12.83
C ASN A 167 -10.01 19.17 12.34
N ILE A 168 -10.23 18.46 11.23
CA ILE A 168 -11.57 18.13 10.71
C ILE A 168 -12.09 16.94 11.52
N SER A 169 -12.58 17.26 12.70
CA SER A 169 -13.39 16.37 13.55
C SER A 169 -14.85 16.30 13.06
N VAL A 170 -15.26 17.23 12.20
CA VAL A 170 -16.64 17.46 11.77
C VAL A 170 -16.62 17.89 10.31
N LEU A 171 -17.43 17.26 9.46
CA LEU A 171 -17.58 17.62 8.05
C LEU A 171 -18.20 19.02 7.93
N ASN A 172 -17.84 19.76 6.89
CA ASN A 172 -18.59 20.95 6.53
C ASN A 172 -20.00 20.55 6.09
N TYR A 173 -21.01 21.23 6.61
CA TYR A 173 -22.40 20.88 6.35
C TYR A 173 -23.32 22.11 6.35
N GLU A 174 -24.49 21.93 5.75
CA GLU A 174 -25.61 22.87 5.82
C GLU A 174 -26.88 22.13 6.27
N ILE A 175 -27.62 22.70 7.23
CA ILE A 175 -28.93 22.17 7.62
C ILE A 175 -29.95 22.66 6.60
N ILE A 176 -30.42 21.76 5.74
CA ILE A 176 -31.36 22.08 4.66
C ILE A 176 -32.83 21.87 5.07
N GLU A 177 -33.08 21.06 6.11
CA GLU A 177 -34.43 20.81 6.59
C GLU A 177 -34.45 20.52 8.11
N LYS A 178 -35.53 20.93 8.77
CA LYS A 178 -35.84 20.60 10.16
C LYS A 178 -37.27 20.13 10.25
N SER A 179 -37.48 18.94 10.80
CA SER A 179 -38.76 18.27 10.71
C SER A 179 -39.14 17.67 12.07
N ASP A 180 -40.26 18.15 12.62
CA ASP A 180 -40.81 17.70 13.90
C ASP A 180 -41.76 16.53 13.65
N TYR A 181 -41.49 15.40 14.30
CA TYR A 181 -42.32 14.18 14.21
C TYR A 181 -42.82 13.72 15.58
N SER A 182 -42.95 14.66 16.51
CA SER A 182 -43.40 14.40 17.87
C SER A 182 -44.81 13.79 17.86
N LEU A 183 -45.00 12.70 18.59
CA LEU A 183 -46.29 12.01 18.67
C LEU A 183 -46.56 11.52 20.10
N ALA A 184 -47.80 11.66 20.55
CA ALA A 184 -48.28 11.12 21.83
C ALA A 184 -47.37 11.46 23.04
N GLY A 185 -46.85 12.69 23.07
CA GLY A 185 -45.99 13.18 24.17
C GLY A 185 -44.52 12.80 24.06
N ILE A 186 -44.11 12.05 23.04
CA ILE A 186 -42.70 11.78 22.74
C ILE A 186 -42.19 12.86 21.78
N GLN A 187 -41.24 13.67 22.24
CA GLN A 187 -40.65 14.75 21.45
C GLN A 187 -39.61 14.19 20.48
N ARG A 188 -39.80 14.42 19.18
CA ARG A 188 -38.92 13.91 18.11
C ARG A 188 -38.59 14.99 17.09
N MET A 189 -37.31 15.11 16.74
CA MET A 189 -36.84 16.07 15.75
C MET A 189 -35.83 15.45 14.80
N GLY A 190 -36.02 15.66 13.50
CA GLY A 190 -35.12 15.21 12.45
C GLY A 190 -34.50 16.39 11.71
N TYR A 191 -33.18 16.38 11.53
CA TYR A 191 -32.46 17.37 10.72
C TYR A 191 -31.95 16.70 9.46
N THR A 192 -32.33 17.23 8.29
CA THR A 192 -31.71 16.88 7.01
C THR A 192 -30.55 17.84 6.76
N VAL A 193 -29.39 17.27 6.46
CA VAL A 193 -28.11 17.96 6.41
C VAL A 193 -27.40 17.62 5.11
N LEU A 194 -27.09 18.63 4.31
CA LEU A 194 -26.27 18.50 3.11
C LEU A 194 -24.79 18.60 3.49
N LEU A 195 -24.00 17.59 3.14
CA LEU A 195 -22.55 17.60 3.32
C LEU A 195 -21.90 18.46 2.24
N ASN A 196 -21.13 19.48 2.63
CA ASN A 196 -20.42 20.38 1.70
C ASN A 196 -18.98 19.91 1.53
N ILE A 197 -18.81 18.79 0.81
CA ILE A 197 -17.54 18.06 0.69
C ILE A 197 -17.26 17.63 -0.75
N ASP A 198 -15.99 17.43 -1.07
CA ASP A 198 -15.49 17.00 -2.38
C ASP A 198 -14.86 15.59 -2.36
N PHE A 199 -15.03 14.86 -1.24
CA PHE A 199 -14.54 13.49 -1.05
C PHE A 199 -15.61 12.58 -0.43
N LEU A 200 -15.46 11.27 -0.58
CA LEU A 200 -16.33 10.29 0.07
C LEU A 200 -15.95 10.16 1.56
N PRO A 201 -16.82 10.54 2.51
CA PRO A 201 -16.46 10.58 3.92
C PRO A 201 -16.45 9.18 4.54
N THR A 202 -15.60 8.97 5.55
CA THR A 202 -15.63 7.72 6.34
C THR A 202 -16.83 7.71 7.28
N GLU A 203 -17.27 6.50 7.67
CA GLU A 203 -18.32 6.32 8.67
C GLU A 203 -17.99 7.03 10.00
N GLU A 204 -16.72 6.99 10.45
CA GLU A 204 -16.28 7.66 11.67
C GLU A 204 -16.47 9.18 11.61
N LEU A 205 -16.17 9.79 10.47
CA LEU A 205 -16.28 11.22 10.27
C LEU A 205 -17.75 11.67 10.18
N MET A 206 -18.59 10.86 9.54
CA MET A 206 -20.05 11.06 9.52
C MET A 206 -20.66 10.93 10.93
N LYS A 207 -20.27 9.91 11.70
CA LYS A 207 -20.70 9.76 13.10
C LYS A 207 -20.27 10.93 13.96
N SER A 208 -19.04 11.41 13.80
CA SER A 208 -18.51 12.55 14.56
C SER A 208 -19.29 13.84 14.24
N THR A 209 -19.60 14.05 12.96
CA THR A 209 -20.43 15.15 12.48
C THR A 209 -21.86 15.09 13.05
N ALA A 210 -22.50 13.94 12.97
CA ALA A 210 -23.85 13.75 13.53
C ALA A 210 -23.87 13.96 15.05
N ASN A 211 -22.82 13.51 15.76
CA ASN A 211 -22.67 13.75 17.20
C ASN A 211 -22.54 15.24 17.54
N GLU A 212 -21.81 16.02 16.74
CA GLU A 212 -21.72 17.48 16.94
C GLU A 212 -23.08 18.15 16.78
N ILE A 213 -23.79 17.83 15.70
CA ILE A 213 -25.14 18.35 15.43
C ILE A 213 -26.09 17.99 16.58
N TRP A 214 -26.08 16.74 17.04
CA TRP A 214 -26.90 16.32 18.18
C TRP A 214 -26.52 17.05 19.48
N LYS A 215 -25.23 17.20 19.80
CA LYS A 215 -24.81 17.95 20.99
C LYS A 215 -25.28 19.41 20.94
N LYS A 216 -25.31 20.00 19.74
CA LYS A 216 -25.69 21.40 19.54
C LYS A 216 -27.21 21.63 19.55
N TYR A 217 -28.00 20.70 19.01
CA TYR A 217 -29.44 20.91 18.77
C TYR A 217 -30.36 19.86 19.40
N GLY A 218 -29.85 18.69 19.77
CA GLY A 218 -30.62 17.52 20.18
C GLY A 218 -31.02 17.46 21.65
N GLY A 219 -30.43 18.29 22.53
CA GLY A 219 -30.57 18.16 23.99
C GLY A 219 -32.01 18.27 24.54
N ASN A 220 -32.93 18.87 23.79
CA ASN A 220 -34.32 19.03 24.21
C ASN A 220 -35.24 17.89 23.76
N TRP A 221 -34.76 16.97 22.93
CA TRP A 221 -35.60 15.98 22.27
C TRP A 221 -35.44 14.59 22.90
N ASN A 222 -36.54 13.82 22.98
CA ASN A 222 -36.46 12.43 23.45
C ASN A 222 -35.75 11.55 22.42
N GLU A 223 -36.03 11.80 21.14
CA GLU A 223 -35.36 11.19 20.00
C GLU A 223 -34.94 12.28 19.01
N PHE A 224 -33.76 12.16 18.45
CA PHE A 224 -33.23 13.10 17.47
C PHE A 224 -32.59 12.33 16.32
N SER A 225 -32.87 12.73 15.09
CA SER A 225 -32.28 12.08 13.91
C SER A 225 -31.49 13.09 13.08
N VAL A 226 -30.35 12.65 12.55
CA VAL A 226 -29.56 13.40 11.57
C VAL A 226 -29.50 12.57 10.29
N TRP A 227 -30.00 13.16 9.21
CA TRP A 227 -29.93 12.59 7.87
C TRP A 227 -28.87 13.34 7.08
N LEU A 228 -27.80 12.64 6.73
CA LEU A 228 -26.65 13.17 6.00
C LEU A 228 -26.85 12.87 4.51
N CYS A 229 -26.98 13.91 3.71
CA CYS A 229 -27.09 13.85 2.25
C CYS A 229 -25.76 14.24 1.61
N MET A 230 -25.39 13.53 0.55
CA MET A 230 -24.21 13.87 -0.24
C MET A 230 -24.53 15.00 -1.22
N PRO A 231 -23.54 15.78 -1.67
CA PRO A 231 -23.73 16.66 -2.82
C PRO A 231 -24.25 15.89 -4.02
N GLU A 232 -25.10 16.52 -4.83
CA GLU A 232 -25.60 15.97 -6.10
C GLU A 232 -26.54 14.76 -5.94
N THR A 233 -26.98 14.43 -4.73
CA THR A 233 -28.12 13.52 -4.51
C THR A 233 -29.41 14.32 -4.47
N ASP A 234 -30.49 13.78 -5.04
CA ASP A 234 -31.85 14.35 -4.95
C ASP A 234 -32.44 14.12 -3.53
N SER A 235 -31.72 14.60 -2.50
CA SER A 235 -32.03 14.45 -1.07
C SER A 235 -32.02 13.01 -0.56
N GLU A 236 -31.42 12.08 -1.31
CA GLU A 236 -31.22 10.72 -0.81
C GLU A 236 -30.28 10.74 0.40
N ARG A 237 -30.70 10.02 1.45
CA ARG A 237 -30.03 10.01 2.75
C ARG A 237 -28.92 8.96 2.70
N TYR A 238 -27.68 9.43 2.63
CA TYR A 238 -26.50 8.57 2.62
C TYR A 238 -26.16 8.07 4.03
N GLY A 239 -26.18 8.94 5.03
CA GLY A 239 -25.99 8.58 6.44
C GLY A 239 -27.24 8.84 7.26
N ILE A 240 -27.61 7.92 8.14
CA ILE A 240 -28.75 8.08 9.05
C ILE A 240 -28.28 7.79 10.47
N ALA A 241 -28.21 8.84 11.29
CA ALA A 241 -27.89 8.73 12.71
C ALA A 241 -29.16 8.96 13.54
N THR A 242 -29.40 8.09 14.52
CA THR A 242 -30.50 8.25 15.49
C THR A 242 -29.92 8.35 16.90
N PHE A 243 -30.47 9.27 17.68
CA PHE A 243 -30.04 9.60 19.03
C PHE A 243 -31.19 9.56 20.01
N ASN A 244 -30.88 9.29 21.27
CA ASN A 244 -31.73 9.56 22.41
C ASN A 244 -31.01 10.51 23.38
N LYS A 245 -31.58 10.74 24.56
CA LYS A 245 -30.98 11.61 25.60
C LYS A 245 -29.57 11.20 26.05
N ASN A 246 -29.19 9.93 25.85
CA ASN A 246 -27.90 9.38 26.27
C ASN A 246 -26.86 9.37 25.13
N GLY A 247 -27.24 9.76 23.92
CA GLY A 247 -26.36 9.78 22.76
C GLY A 247 -26.86 8.94 21.59
N MET A 248 -25.93 8.58 20.70
CA MET A 248 -26.23 7.87 19.47
C MET A 248 -26.68 6.43 19.76
N VAL A 249 -27.84 6.06 19.24
CA VAL A 249 -28.44 4.73 19.35
C VAL A 249 -28.09 3.88 18.15
N SER A 250 -28.12 4.47 16.95
CA SER A 250 -27.80 3.78 15.71
C SER A 250 -27.20 4.72 14.68
N PHE A 251 -26.43 4.13 13.78
CA PHE A 251 -25.91 4.78 12.58
C PHE A 251 -25.97 3.78 11.43
N THR A 252 -26.52 4.20 10.30
CA THR A 252 -26.61 3.40 9.08
C THR A 252 -26.11 4.19 7.89
N VAL A 253 -25.36 3.52 7.02
CA VAL A 253 -24.98 4.03 5.69
C VAL A 253 -25.89 3.38 4.65
N ASN A 254 -26.38 4.15 3.70
CA ASN A 254 -27.19 3.71 2.60
C ASN A 254 -26.47 3.98 1.29
N ASP A 255 -25.72 3.00 0.79
CA ASP A 255 -24.93 3.14 -0.43
C ASP A 255 -25.79 3.33 -1.69
N ILE A 256 -27.08 2.96 -1.65
CA ILE A 256 -28.03 3.26 -2.73
C ILE A 256 -28.11 4.77 -2.96
N ALA A 257 -27.95 5.59 -1.91
CA ALA A 257 -27.96 7.04 -2.01
C ALA A 257 -26.85 7.62 -2.90
N LEU A 258 -25.84 6.81 -3.24
CA LEU A 258 -24.76 7.22 -4.14
C LEU A 258 -25.07 6.90 -5.60
N TYR A 259 -26.12 6.12 -5.90
CA TYR A 259 -26.42 5.65 -7.25
C TYR A 259 -26.60 6.82 -8.24
N ASP A 260 -26.09 6.65 -9.46
CA ASP A 260 -26.09 7.66 -10.54
C ASP A 260 -25.41 9.00 -10.20
N THR A 261 -24.68 9.08 -9.08
CA THR A 261 -23.85 10.24 -8.75
C THR A 261 -22.38 9.99 -9.09
N LYS A 262 -21.56 11.05 -9.06
CA LYS A 262 -20.10 10.93 -9.16
C LYS A 262 -19.48 10.09 -8.03
N TRP A 263 -20.23 9.84 -6.96
CA TRP A 263 -19.84 9.03 -5.82
C TRP A 263 -20.19 7.55 -6.00
N SER A 264 -21.03 7.20 -6.97
CA SER A 264 -21.36 5.80 -7.26
C SER A 264 -20.13 5.04 -7.75
N ASP A 265 -19.86 3.91 -7.12
CA ASP A 265 -19.21 2.81 -7.82
C ASP A 265 -20.19 2.35 -8.90
N LYS A 266 -19.85 2.52 -10.18
CA LYS A 266 -20.63 2.01 -11.32
C LYS A 266 -20.61 0.48 -11.38
N LYS A 267 -21.08 -0.22 -10.35
CA LYS A 267 -21.44 -1.66 -10.33
C LYS A 267 -22.49 -1.95 -9.25
N LEU A 268 -23.72 -1.46 -9.44
CA LEU A 268 -24.90 -2.09 -8.85
C LEU A 268 -25.72 -2.72 -9.99
N ASN A 269 -25.36 -3.97 -10.33
CA ASN A 269 -26.26 -4.85 -11.08
C ASN A 269 -27.39 -5.23 -10.14
N ILE A 270 -28.50 -4.49 -10.20
CA ILE A 270 -29.76 -4.93 -9.61
C ILE A 270 -30.44 -5.79 -10.69
N PRO A 271 -30.83 -7.04 -10.39
CA PRO A 271 -31.48 -7.95 -11.35
C PRO A 271 -32.84 -7.44 -11.84
#